data_AF-R4L1L6-F1
#
_entry.id   AF-R4L1L6-F1
#
_cell.length_a   1.000
_cell.length_b   1.000
_cell.length_c   1.000
_cell.angle_alpha   90.00
_cell.angle_beta   90.00
_cell.angle_gamma   90.00
#
_symmetry.space_group_name_H-M   'P 1'
#
loop_
_entity.id
_entity.type
_entity.pdbx_description
1 polymer ?
#
loop_
_entity_poly.entity_id
_entity_poly.type
_entity_poly.pdbx_seq_one_letter_code
_entity_poly.pdbx_strand_id
1 'polypeptide(L)'
;NGLNRMVPFHNFEEKLEGYAPHLTSLISGLHYASRPEGFSLMDLTDIDVQEMERWRERILKAIDLRFVHGADGSKIPLDETNGANILGAIIEASSTSPNKAFYGSLHNWGHVMMARMH
;
A
#
# COMPACT_ATOMS: atom_id res chain seq x y z
N ASN A 1 23.06 11.01 -13.32
CA ASN A 1 23.54 9.66 -12.91
C ASN A 1 23.41 8.58 -13.99
N GLY A 2 22.70 8.78 -15.11
CA GLY A 2 22.69 7.80 -16.21
C GLY A 2 22.04 6.45 -15.89
N LEU A 3 21.23 6.39 -14.82
CA LEU A 3 20.55 5.19 -14.37
C LEU A 3 19.21 5.02 -15.08
N ASN A 4 18.75 3.76 -15.13
CA ASN A 4 17.41 3.43 -15.59
C ASN A 4 16.34 4.03 -14.65
N ARG A 5 15.11 4.17 -15.16
CA ARG A 5 13.95 4.51 -14.32
C ARG A 5 13.71 3.40 -13.31
N MET A 6 13.20 3.79 -12.13
CA MET A 6 12.80 2.83 -11.10
C MET A 6 11.72 1.89 -11.63
N VAL A 7 11.83 0.62 -11.25
CA VAL A 7 10.82 -0.40 -11.54
C VAL A 7 9.75 -0.40 -10.44
N PRO A 8 8.46 -0.60 -10.79
CA PRO A 8 7.39 -0.66 -9.81
C PRO A 8 7.41 -2.00 -9.06
N PHE A 9 7.24 -1.95 -7.74
CA PHE A 9 7.06 -3.13 -6.90
C PHE A 9 5.61 -3.61 -6.97
N HIS A 10 5.31 -4.46 -7.94
CA HIS A 10 3.94 -4.93 -8.24
C HIS A 10 3.70 -6.38 -7.85
N ASN A 11 4.77 -7.18 -7.71
CA ASN A 11 4.75 -8.54 -7.21
C ASN A 11 5.25 -8.56 -5.76
N PHE A 12 4.37 -8.91 -4.81
CA PHE A 12 4.68 -8.87 -3.38
C PHE A 12 5.62 -10.00 -2.91
N GLU A 13 5.86 -10.98 -3.77
CA GLU A 13 6.85 -12.04 -3.55
C GLU A 13 8.28 -11.63 -3.95
N GLU A 14 8.45 -10.51 -4.67
CA GLU A 14 9.78 -10.04 -5.06
C GLU A 14 10.63 -9.69 -3.85
N LYS A 15 11.92 -10.01 -3.95
CA LYS A 15 12.90 -9.70 -2.90
C LYS A 15 13.29 -8.24 -2.99
N LEU A 16 13.22 -7.55 -1.85
CA LEU A 16 13.61 -6.16 -1.74
C LEU A 16 15.12 -6.02 -1.59
N GLU A 17 15.63 -4.93 -2.16
CA GLU A 17 16.98 -4.44 -1.94
C GLU A 17 17.19 -4.05 -0.47
N GLY A 18 18.44 -4.21 -0.01
CA GLY A 18 18.86 -3.81 1.32
C GLY A 18 19.01 -2.29 1.45
N TYR A 19 18.77 -1.76 2.65
CA TYR A 19 18.99 -0.35 2.98
C TYR A 19 19.31 -0.17 4.46
N ALA A 20 20.39 0.56 4.75
CA ALA A 20 20.81 0.92 6.10
C ALA A 20 20.70 2.44 6.29
N PRO A 21 19.72 2.94 7.09
CA PRO A 21 19.48 4.38 7.21
C PRO A 21 20.55 5.11 8.03
N HIS A 22 21.25 4.41 8.93
CA HIS A 22 22.20 5.01 9.89
C HIS A 22 21.61 6.16 10.72
N LEU A 23 20.32 6.04 11.08
CA LEU A 23 19.60 7.02 11.89
C LEU A 23 19.36 6.51 13.32
N THR A 24 19.49 7.41 14.29
CA THR A 24 19.24 7.16 15.71
C THR A 24 18.17 8.10 16.22
N SER A 25 17.18 7.56 16.94
CA SER A 25 16.23 8.37 17.70
C SER A 25 16.91 8.91 18.95
N LEU A 26 17.05 10.24 19.05
CA LEU A 26 17.63 10.89 20.24
C LEU A 26 16.73 10.77 21.48
N ILE A 27 15.46 10.42 21.29
CA ILE A 27 14.49 10.28 22.39
C ILE A 27 14.69 8.95 23.11
N SER A 28 14.85 7.85 22.37
CA SER A 28 14.99 6.50 22.94
C SER A 28 16.42 5.96 22.93
N GLY A 29 17.32 6.57 22.17
CA GLY A 29 18.65 6.03 21.87
C GLY A 29 18.65 4.84 20.89
N LEU A 30 17.47 4.41 20.42
CA LEU A 30 17.34 3.28 19.49
C LEU A 30 17.60 3.70 18.04
N HIS A 31 18.12 2.77 17.25
CA HIS A 31 18.32 2.96 15.82
C HIS A 31 17.06 2.59 15.03
N TYR A 32 16.86 3.24 13.89
CA TYR A 32 15.97 2.69 12.86
C TYR A 32 16.60 1.41 12.31
N ALA A 33 15.81 0.34 12.23
CA ALA A 33 16.28 -0.94 11.73
C ALA A 33 16.82 -0.81 10.30
N SER A 34 17.95 -1.47 10.05
CA SER A 34 18.44 -1.67 8.67
C SER A 34 17.78 -2.92 8.10
N ARG A 35 17.42 -2.88 6.82
CA ARG A 35 16.89 -4.04 6.11
C ARG A 35 18.01 -4.65 5.27
N PRO A 36 18.43 -5.90 5.50
CA PRO A 36 19.35 -6.60 4.59
C PRO A 36 18.65 -6.92 3.25
N GLU A 37 19.43 -7.24 2.22
CA GLU A 37 18.88 -7.67 0.94
C GLU A 37 18.20 -9.04 1.03
N GLY A 38 17.25 -9.31 0.12
CA GLY A 38 16.77 -10.67 -0.12
C GLY A 38 15.47 -11.07 0.59
N PHE A 39 14.84 -10.15 1.33
CA PHE A 39 13.56 -10.37 2.01
C PHE A 39 12.38 -9.98 1.13
N SER A 40 11.30 -10.76 1.16
CA SER A 40 9.99 -10.43 0.58
C SER A 40 9.03 -9.93 1.65
N LEU A 41 7.87 -9.40 1.26
CA LEU A 41 6.82 -9.08 2.23
C LEU A 41 6.41 -10.35 3.00
N MET A 42 6.09 -10.19 4.29
CA MET A 42 5.67 -11.26 5.18
C MET A 42 4.45 -10.79 5.98
N ASP A 43 3.65 -11.76 6.41
CA ASP A 43 2.48 -11.50 7.23
C ASP A 43 2.87 -10.84 8.56
N LEU A 44 1.99 -9.94 9.01
CA LEU A 44 2.03 -9.34 10.33
C LEU A 44 0.83 -9.85 11.14
N THR A 45 0.89 -9.70 12.46
CA THR A 45 -0.24 -10.07 13.34
C THR A 45 -1.55 -9.40 12.93
N ASP A 46 -1.49 -8.18 12.40
CA ASP A 46 -2.64 -7.35 12.09
C ASP A 46 -3.14 -7.52 10.63
N ILE A 47 -2.32 -8.05 9.73
CA ILE A 47 -2.58 -8.09 8.29
C ILE A 47 -1.72 -9.13 7.58
N ASP A 48 -2.29 -9.84 6.61
CA ASP A 48 -1.55 -10.76 5.75
C ASP A 48 -1.28 -10.17 4.36
N VAL A 49 -0.24 -10.69 3.68
CA VAL A 49 0.14 -10.25 2.33
C VAL A 49 -0.98 -10.50 1.32
N GLN A 50 -1.76 -11.56 1.52
CA GLN A 50 -2.88 -11.89 0.65
C GLN A 50 -3.99 -10.84 0.67
N GLU A 51 -4.25 -10.20 1.81
CA GLU A 51 -5.24 -9.14 1.94
C GLU A 51 -4.80 -7.88 1.18
N MET A 52 -3.50 -7.58 1.16
CA MET A 52 -2.93 -6.53 0.32
C MET A 52 -3.16 -6.81 -1.18
N GLU A 53 -2.95 -8.05 -1.62
CA GLU A 53 -3.25 -8.46 -2.99
C GLU A 53 -4.74 -8.31 -3.31
N ARG A 54 -5.62 -8.77 -2.41
CA ARG A 54 -7.08 -8.63 -2.57
C ARG A 54 -7.49 -7.17 -2.73
N TRP A 55 -6.92 -6.25 -1.96
CA TRP A 55 -7.19 -4.82 -2.11
C TRP A 55 -6.72 -4.29 -3.45
N ARG A 56 -5.52 -4.64 -3.90
CA ARG A 56 -5.02 -4.30 -5.24
C ARG A 56 -6.02 -4.77 -6.32
N GLU A 57 -6.43 -6.03 -6.28
CA GLU A 57 -7.37 -6.59 -7.26
C GLU A 57 -8.75 -5.90 -7.23
N ARG A 58 -9.27 -5.60 -6.04
CA ARG A 58 -10.54 -4.87 -5.90
C ARG A 58 -10.47 -3.46 -6.47
N ILE A 59 -9.35 -2.75 -6.24
CA ILE A 59 -9.13 -1.40 -6.76
C ILE A 59 -9.02 -1.44 -8.29
N LEU A 60 -8.22 -2.35 -8.85
CA LEU A 60 -8.09 -2.51 -10.31
C LEU A 60 -9.44 -2.83 -10.95
N LYS A 61 -10.21 -3.75 -10.35
CA LYS A 61 -11.55 -4.07 -10.84
C LYS A 61 -12.51 -2.88 -10.79
N ALA A 62 -12.44 -2.03 -9.77
CA ALA A 62 -13.26 -0.82 -9.70
C ALA A 62 -12.90 0.19 -10.79
N ILE A 63 -11.61 0.30 -11.12
CA ILE A 63 -11.11 1.14 -12.23
C ILE A 63 -11.67 0.61 -13.56
N ASP A 64 -11.55 -0.69 -13.83
CA ASP A 64 -12.03 -1.30 -15.07
C ASP A 64 -13.55 -1.17 -15.24
N LEU A 65 -14.31 -1.32 -14.14
CA LEU A 65 -15.76 -1.16 -14.12
C LEU A 65 -16.22 0.31 -14.12
N ARG A 66 -15.31 1.26 -13.90
CA ARG A 66 -15.57 2.71 -13.80
C ARG A 66 -16.51 3.12 -12.66
N PHE A 67 -16.57 2.32 -11.59
CA PHE A 67 -17.28 2.69 -10.35
C PHE A 67 -16.68 1.97 -9.15
N VAL A 68 -16.80 2.57 -7.97
CA VAL A 68 -16.48 1.96 -6.68
C VAL A 68 -17.76 1.55 -5.94
N HIS A 69 -17.64 0.59 -5.04
CA HIS A 69 -18.72 0.14 -4.16
C HIS A 69 -18.72 0.94 -2.87
N GLY A 70 -19.80 1.67 -2.60
CA GLY A 70 -20.04 2.29 -1.28
C GLY A 70 -20.34 1.23 -0.21
N ALA A 71 -20.11 1.58 1.06
CA ALA A 71 -20.39 0.69 2.18
C ALA A 71 -21.89 0.33 2.32
N ASP A 72 -22.77 1.18 1.78
CA ASP A 72 -24.22 0.99 1.69
C ASP A 72 -24.65 0.14 0.47
N GLY A 73 -23.71 -0.36 -0.33
CA GLY A 73 -23.98 -1.11 -1.55
C GLY A 73 -24.20 -0.24 -2.79
N SER A 74 -24.14 1.08 -2.66
CA SER A 74 -24.22 2.00 -3.81
C SER A 74 -23.03 1.82 -4.77
N LYS A 75 -23.23 2.22 -6.03
CA LYS A 75 -22.17 2.31 -7.04
C LYS A 75 -21.84 3.77 -7.26
N ILE A 76 -20.65 4.19 -6.89
CA ILE A 76 -20.19 5.57 -7.04
C ILE A 76 -19.31 5.64 -8.29
N PRO A 77 -19.72 6.38 -9.33
CA PRO A 77 -18.99 6.42 -10.61
C PRO A 77 -17.61 7.06 -10.45
N LEU A 78 -16.64 6.54 -11.20
CA LEU A 78 -15.33 7.16 -11.38
C LEU A 78 -15.38 8.08 -12.61
N ASP A 79 -15.89 9.30 -12.39
CA ASP A 79 -15.98 10.32 -13.44
C ASP A 79 -14.68 11.14 -13.59
N GLU A 80 -14.59 11.95 -14.64
CA GLU A 80 -13.41 12.77 -14.92
C GLU A 80 -13.14 13.85 -13.87
N THR A 81 -14.15 14.25 -13.09
CA THR A 81 -14.06 15.35 -12.12
C THR A 81 -13.61 14.85 -10.75
N ASN A 82 -14.12 13.71 -10.31
CA ASN A 82 -13.96 13.19 -8.94
C ASN A 82 -13.25 11.84 -8.89
N GLY A 83 -13.12 11.12 -10.01
CA GLY A 83 -12.59 9.76 -10.04
C GLY A 83 -11.20 9.66 -9.39
N ALA A 84 -10.29 10.58 -9.70
CA ALA A 84 -8.96 10.61 -9.09
C ALA A 84 -9.01 10.85 -7.56
N ASN A 85 -9.89 11.72 -7.09
CA ASN A 85 -10.07 11.98 -5.66
C ASN A 85 -10.63 10.75 -4.92
N ILE A 86 -11.61 10.07 -5.52
CA ILE A 86 -12.17 8.83 -4.98
C ILE A 86 -11.10 7.73 -4.95
N LEU A 87 -10.32 7.58 -6.02
CA LEU A 87 -9.23 6.61 -6.09
C LEU A 87 -8.15 6.89 -5.03
N GLY A 88 -7.76 8.16 -4.86
CA GLY A 88 -6.84 8.56 -3.78
C GLY A 88 -7.36 8.15 -2.41
N ALA A 89 -8.64 8.42 -2.14
CA ALA A 89 -9.27 8.08 -0.87
C ALA A 89 -9.28 6.57 -0.60
N ILE A 90 -9.48 5.70 -1.60
CA ILE A 90 -9.46 4.24 -1.39
C ILE A 90 -8.05 3.62 -1.40
N ILE A 91 -7.09 4.20 -2.12
CA ILE A 91 -5.71 3.67 -2.22
C ILE A 91 -4.90 4.01 -0.96
N GLU A 92 -4.98 5.25 -0.49
CA GLU A 92 -4.39 5.67 0.79
C GLU A 92 -5.17 5.08 1.96
N ALA A 93 -6.51 5.08 1.81
CA ALA A 93 -7.54 4.85 2.83
C ALA A 93 -7.66 5.93 3.89
N SER A 94 -7.86 7.15 3.41
CA SER A 94 -8.25 8.31 4.22
C SER A 94 -9.64 8.13 4.84
N SER A 95 -10.03 9.04 5.74
CA SER A 95 -11.37 9.05 6.35
C SER A 95 -12.50 9.23 5.33
N THR A 96 -12.20 9.67 4.10
CA THR A 96 -13.18 9.86 3.03
C THR A 96 -13.34 8.64 2.12
N SER A 97 -12.67 7.52 2.41
CA SER A 97 -12.86 6.28 1.66
C SER A 97 -14.33 5.81 1.73
N PRO A 98 -15.02 5.65 0.59
CA PRO A 98 -16.44 5.26 0.57
C PRO A 98 -16.70 3.85 1.10
N ASN A 99 -15.68 2.99 1.16
CA ASN A 99 -15.79 1.63 1.69
C ASN A 99 -14.43 1.07 2.12
N LYS A 100 -13.92 1.57 3.24
CA LYS A 100 -12.62 1.16 3.80
C LYS A 100 -12.54 -0.33 4.13
N ALA A 101 -13.63 -0.95 4.57
CA ALA A 101 -13.68 -2.39 4.86
C ALA A 101 -13.46 -3.25 3.60
N PHE A 102 -13.88 -2.75 2.43
CA PHE A 102 -13.74 -3.48 1.17
C PHE A 102 -12.43 -3.16 0.44
N TYR A 103 -12.03 -1.89 0.35
CA TYR A 103 -10.82 -1.47 -0.37
C TYR A 103 -9.56 -1.43 0.49
N GLY A 104 -9.69 -1.54 1.81
CA GLY A 104 -8.57 -1.64 2.72
C GLY A 104 -7.80 -0.35 2.90
N SER A 105 -6.48 -0.48 3.06
CA SER A 105 -5.51 0.63 3.23
C SER A 105 -4.16 0.30 2.59
N LEU A 106 -4.19 -0.01 1.30
CA LEU A 106 -3.07 -0.57 0.53
C LEU A 106 -1.77 0.24 0.68
N HIS A 107 -1.79 1.56 0.46
CA HIS A 107 -0.57 2.37 0.55
C HIS A 107 0.02 2.36 1.97
N ASN A 108 -0.79 2.60 3.01
CA ASN A 108 -0.28 2.69 4.38
C ASN A 108 0.23 1.36 4.90
N TRP A 109 -0.46 0.25 4.59
CA TRP A 109 0.02 -1.07 4.97
C TRP A 109 1.29 -1.47 4.21
N GLY A 110 1.48 -0.99 2.97
CA GLY A 110 2.75 -1.13 2.26
C GLY A 110 3.92 -0.53 3.05
N HIS A 111 3.75 0.69 3.57
CA HIS A 111 4.75 1.31 4.46
C HIS A 111 4.99 0.48 5.73
N VAL A 112 3.91 0.07 6.41
CA VAL A 112 4.03 -0.66 7.68
C VAL A 112 4.72 -2.02 7.49
N MET A 113 4.33 -2.79 6.47
CA MET A 113 4.95 -4.07 6.18
C MET A 113 6.44 -3.89 5.84
N MET A 114 6.79 -3.00 4.91
CA MET A 114 8.18 -2.76 4.53
C MET A 114 9.05 -2.23 5.68
N ALA A 115 8.49 -1.42 6.58
CA ALA A 115 9.20 -0.89 7.75
C ALA A 115 9.45 -1.95 8.83
N ARG A 116 8.62 -2.99 8.91
CA ARG A 116 8.75 -4.10 9.85
C ARG A 116 9.49 -5.31 9.28
N MET A 117 10.01 -5.22 8.05
CA MET A 117 10.90 -6.21 7.46
C MET A 117 12.34 -6.02 7.95
N HIS A 118 12.74 -6.75 8.99
CA HIS A 118 14.11 -6.80 9.50
C HIS A 118 14.36 -8.11 10.27
#